data_AF-A0A538AIG5-F1
#
_entry.id   AF-A0A538AIG5-F1
#
_cell.length_a   1.000
_cell.length_b   1.000
_cell.length_c   1.000
_cell.angle_alpha   90.00
_cell.angle_beta   90.00
_cell.angle_gamma   90.00
#
_symmetry.space_group_name_H-M   'P 1'
#
loop_
_entity.id
_entity.type
_entity.pdbx_description
1 polymer ?
#
loop_
_entity_poly.entity_id
_entity_poly.type
_entity_poly.pdbx_seq_one_letter_code
_entity_poly.pdbx_strand_id
1 'polypeptide(L)'
;MLKALTGTGRFVYLDRGVDVSIGEALQSMLLPGVGLLDERRRSYPDGPIAPQVVGFVGVDDTGLAGLELGYQSLLAGRAGRQVIEEDPSGTVIPQGANIDQ
;
A
#
# COMPACT_ATOMS: atom_id res chain seq x y z
N MET A 1 -15.70 1.95 -7.41
CA MET A 1 -15.98 1.56 -6.02
C MET A 1 -17.08 0.51 -5.89
N LEU A 2 -18.32 0.72 -6.36
CA LEU A 2 -19.41 -0.27 -6.19
C LEU A 2 -19.10 -1.68 -6.76
N LYS A 3 -18.40 -1.75 -7.89
CA LYS A 3 -17.98 -3.01 -8.52
C LYS A 3 -16.90 -3.78 -7.74
N ALA A 4 -16.11 -3.07 -6.92
CA ALA A 4 -15.11 -3.70 -6.06
C ALA A 4 -15.79 -4.46 -4.91
N LEU A 5 -16.87 -3.89 -4.35
CA LEU A 5 -17.62 -4.46 -3.23
C LEU A 5 -18.55 -5.63 -3.62
N THR A 6 -18.85 -5.81 -4.91
CA THR A 6 -19.77 -6.85 -5.41
C THR A 6 -19.06 -8.03 -6.08
N GLY A 7 -17.73 -8.09 -5.99
CA GLY A 7 -16.93 -9.21 -6.51
C GLY A 7 -17.06 -10.48 -5.67
N THR A 8 -16.67 -11.63 -6.23
CA THR A 8 -16.62 -12.92 -5.52
C THR A 8 -15.26 -13.21 -4.86
N GLY A 9 -14.32 -12.28 -4.95
CA GLY A 9 -12.99 -12.40 -4.34
C GLY A 9 -13.02 -12.09 -2.83
N ARG A 10 -12.08 -12.67 -2.09
CA ARG A 10 -11.91 -12.38 -0.64
C ARG A 10 -11.19 -11.05 -0.36
N PHE A 11 -10.44 -10.55 -1.34
CA PHE A 11 -9.65 -9.32 -1.22
C PHE A 11 -9.79 -8.44 -2.46
N VAL A 12 -9.90 -7.13 -2.24
CA VAL A 12 -9.89 -6.12 -3.29
C VAL A 12 -9.35 -4.80 -2.73
N TYR A 13 -8.50 -4.12 -3.49
CA TYR A 13 -8.13 -2.74 -3.17
C TYR A 13 -9.31 -1.81 -3.41
N LEU A 14 -9.73 -1.06 -2.39
CA LEU A 14 -10.75 -0.01 -2.53
C LEU A 14 -10.12 1.28 -3.04
N ASP A 15 -8.98 1.66 -2.46
CA ASP A 15 -8.15 2.80 -2.85
C ASP A 15 -6.72 2.57 -2.35
N ARG A 16 -5.72 3.27 -2.93
CA ARG A 16 -4.30 3.16 -2.57
C ARG A 16 -3.67 4.54 -2.39
N GLY A 17 -2.77 4.67 -1.42
CA GLY A 17 -2.14 5.95 -1.10
C GLY A 17 -3.13 7.00 -0.59
N VAL A 18 -4.11 6.57 0.19
CA VAL A 18 -4.96 7.50 0.94
C VAL A 18 -4.11 8.31 1.92
N ASP A 19 -4.54 9.53 2.22
CA ASP A 19 -3.89 10.33 3.25
C ASP A 19 -4.00 9.64 4.62
N VAL A 20 -3.00 9.82 5.48
CA VAL A 20 -2.99 9.21 6.82
C VAL A 20 -4.24 9.60 7.60
N SER A 21 -4.69 10.85 7.51
CA SER A 21 -5.90 11.33 8.19
C SER A 21 -7.18 10.61 7.72
N ILE A 22 -7.25 10.25 6.44
CA ILE A 22 -8.37 9.48 5.89
C ILE A 22 -8.31 8.05 6.41
N GLY A 23 -7.11 7.44 6.45
CA GLY A 23 -6.89 6.13 7.05
C GLY A 23 -7.36 6.08 8.50
N GLU A 24 -6.91 7.02 9.33
CA GLU A 24 -7.31 7.12 10.74
C GLU A 24 -8.83 7.28 10.92
N ALA A 25 -9.46 8.12 10.09
CA ALA A 25 -10.91 8.29 10.10
C ALA A 25 -11.64 6.99 9.75
N LEU A 26 -11.19 6.26 8.72
CA LEU A 26 -11.77 4.97 8.33
C LEU A 26 -11.59 3.91 9.41
N GLN A 27 -10.43 3.87 10.07
CA GLN A 27 -10.17 2.96 11.17
C GLN A 27 -11.12 3.21 12.35
N SER A 28 -11.42 4.49 12.65
CA SER A 28 -12.35 4.87 13.72
C SER A 28 -13.81 4.46 13.47
N MET A 29 -14.18 4.23 12.21
CA MET A 29 -15.55 3.83 11.83
C MET A 29 -15.83 2.34 12.06
N LEU A 30 -14.81 1.52 12.35
CA LEU A 30 -14.93 0.10 12.65
C LEU A 30 -15.76 -0.67 11.60
N LEU A 31 -15.53 -0.35 10.32
CA LEU A 31 -16.26 -0.95 9.21
C LEU A 31 -15.88 -2.43 9.04
N PRO A 32 -16.83 -3.38 9.17
CA PRO A 32 -16.54 -4.80 9.01
C PRO A 32 -16.01 -5.11 7.59
N GLY A 33 -14.93 -5.89 7.52
CA GLY A 33 -14.30 -6.30 6.26
C GLY A 33 -13.49 -5.21 5.54
N VAL A 34 -13.32 -4.02 6.14
CA VAL A 34 -12.46 -2.96 5.61
C VAL A 34 -11.21 -2.85 6.48
N GLY A 35 -10.05 -3.08 5.88
CA GLY A 35 -8.74 -2.94 6.51
C GLY A 35 -7.90 -1.83 5.88
N LEU A 36 -6.80 -1.50 6.54
CA LEU A 36 -5.78 -0.60 6.04
C LEU A 36 -4.46 -1.37 5.88
N LEU A 37 -3.72 -1.04 4.84
CA LEU A 37 -2.38 -1.55 4.60
C LEU A 37 -1.44 -0.35 4.51
N ASP A 38 -0.38 -0.37 5.30
CA ASP A 38 0.64 0.67 5.26
C ASP A 38 1.41 0.60 3.94
N GLU A 39 1.36 1.69 3.19
CA GLU A 39 2.08 1.84 1.93
C GLU A 39 3.06 3.02 2.01
N ARG A 40 4.18 2.90 1.31
CA ARG A 40 5.16 3.98 1.15
C ARG A 40 4.82 4.79 -0.10
N ARG A 41 4.96 6.12 0.00
CA ARG A 41 4.83 7.04 -1.12
C ARG A 41 6.10 7.87 -1.25
N ARG A 42 6.59 8.01 -2.48
CA ARG A 42 7.74 8.87 -2.79
C ARG A 42 7.33 10.34 -2.75
N SER A 43 8.13 11.17 -2.09
CA SER A 43 8.00 12.63 -2.07
C SER A 43 9.24 13.26 -2.70
N TYR A 44 9.04 14.26 -3.56
CA TYR A 44 10.10 15.00 -4.25
C TYR A 44 10.05 16.47 -3.81
N PRO A 45 10.80 16.87 -2.77
CA PRO A 45 10.65 18.18 -2.12
C PRO A 45 10.84 19.38 -3.06
N ASP A 46 11.80 19.28 -3.99
CA ASP A 46 12.10 20.35 -4.96
C ASP A 46 11.23 20.27 -6.23
N GLY A 47 10.24 19.36 -6.24
CA GLY A 47 9.21 19.22 -7.26
C GLY A 47 9.76 19.23 -8.70
N PRO A 48 9.41 20.25 -9.52
CA PRO A 48 9.67 20.25 -10.96
C PRO A 48 11.09 20.67 -11.35
N ILE A 49 12.02 20.85 -10.41
CA ILE A 49 13.37 21.35 -10.75
C ILE A 49 14.19 20.38 -11.61
N ALA A 50 14.02 19.06 -11.40
CA ALA A 50 14.79 18.02 -12.10
C ALA A 50 14.02 16.71 -12.36
N PRO A 51 12.75 16.74 -12.81
CA PRO A 51 11.93 15.54 -12.95
C PRO A 51 12.45 14.57 -14.02
N GLN A 52 13.14 15.08 -15.05
CA GLN A 52 13.74 14.25 -16.10
C GLN A 52 14.98 13.50 -15.62
N VAL A 53 15.71 14.09 -14.66
CA VAL A 53 16.94 13.50 -14.11
C VAL A 53 16.57 12.53 -12.99
N VAL A 54 15.85 13.01 -11.97
CA VAL A 54 15.46 12.18 -10.81
C VAL A 54 14.48 11.09 -11.25
N GLY A 55 13.47 11.44 -12.04
CA GLY A 55 12.41 10.52 -12.44
C GLY A 55 11.29 10.39 -11.41
N PHE A 56 10.47 9.36 -11.58
CA PHE A 56 9.31 9.07 -10.74
C PHE A 56 9.12 7.56 -10.56
N VAL A 57 8.33 7.16 -9.56
CA VAL A 57 7.90 5.77 -9.34
C VAL A 57 6.41 5.63 -9.64
N GLY A 58 5.99 4.43 -10.03
CA GLY A 58 4.59 4.06 -10.20
C GLY A 58 3.90 3.71 -8.88
N VAL A 59 2.63 3.26 -8.98
CA VAL A 59 1.83 2.84 -7.82
C VAL A 59 2.41 1.64 -7.06
N ASP A 60 3.24 0.84 -7.73
CA ASP A 60 3.90 -0.34 -7.15
C ASP A 60 5.35 -0.05 -6.75
N ASP A 61 5.69 1.22 -6.48
CA ASP A 61 7.03 1.69 -6.07
C ASP A 61 8.16 1.29 -7.05
N THR A 62 7.79 1.10 -8.32
CA THR A 62 8.71 0.78 -9.40
C THR A 62 9.06 2.05 -10.17
N GLY A 63 10.34 2.36 -10.30
CA GLY A 63 10.85 3.47 -11.08
C GLY A 63 10.38 3.41 -12.53
N LEU A 64 9.88 4.53 -13.04
CA LEU A 64 9.35 4.68 -14.40
C LEU A 64 10.28 5.50 -15.30
N ALA A 65 11.14 6.33 -14.72
CA ALA A 65 12.07 7.19 -15.44
C ALA A 65 13.28 7.57 -14.57
N GLY A 66 14.27 8.21 -15.20
CA GLY A 66 15.39 8.86 -14.51
C GLY A 66 16.20 7.91 -13.62
N LEU A 67 16.73 8.48 -12.54
CA LEU A 67 17.49 7.75 -11.53
C LEU A 67 16.63 6.73 -10.77
N GLU A 68 15.34 7.00 -10.53
CA GLU A 68 14.44 6.04 -9.88
C GLU A 68 14.38 4.71 -10.66
N LEU A 69 14.23 4.76 -12.00
CA LEU A 69 14.28 3.56 -12.83
C LEU A 69 15.70 2.98 -12.91
N GLY A 70 16.70 3.82 -13.16
CA GLY A 70 18.09 3.39 -13.38
C GLY A 70 18.71 2.70 -12.16
N TYR A 71 18.28 3.08 -10.95
CA TYR A 71 18.76 2.55 -9.68
C TYR A 71 17.71 1.76 -8.91
N GLN A 72 16.63 1.27 -9.56
CA GLN A 72 15.56 0.51 -8.91
C GLN A 72 16.10 -0.61 -8.01
N SER A 73 17.08 -1.40 -8.48
CA SER A 73 17.64 -2.52 -7.71
C SER A 73 18.34 -2.10 -6.42
N LEU A 74 18.87 -0.87 -6.38
CA LEU A 74 19.51 -0.28 -5.20
C LEU A 74 18.48 0.40 -4.29
N LEU A 75 17.48 1.06 -4.87
CA LEU A 75 16.52 1.92 -4.16
C LEU A 75 15.32 1.16 -3.59
N ALA A 76 14.88 0.08 -4.23
CA ALA A 76 13.67 -0.67 -3.85
C ALA A 76 13.77 -1.36 -2.48
N GLY A 77 14.98 -1.64 -2.02
CA GLY A 77 15.20 -2.47 -0.83
C GLY A 77 14.76 -3.91 -1.05
N ARG A 78 14.21 -4.54 0.00
CA ARG A 78 13.72 -5.92 -0.02
C ARG A 78 12.30 -5.97 0.55
N ALA A 79 11.39 -6.63 -0.15
CA ALA A 79 10.04 -6.84 0.35
C ALA A 79 10.06 -7.78 1.56
N GLY A 80 9.37 -7.39 2.64
CA GLY A 80 9.08 -8.26 3.77
C GLY A 80 7.91 -9.20 3.46
N ARG A 81 7.54 -10.03 4.43
CA ARG A 81 6.36 -10.88 4.37
C ARG A 81 5.66 -10.87 5.71
N GLN A 82 4.36 -10.58 5.70
CA GLN A 82 3.50 -10.71 6.86
C GLN A 82 2.47 -11.81 6.59
N VAL A 83 2.24 -12.67 7.58
CA VAL A 83 1.19 -13.68 7.56
C VAL A 83 0.13 -13.27 8.58
N ILE A 84 -1.13 -13.27 8.14
CA ILE A 84 -2.28 -12.99 8.98
C ILE A 84 -3.22 -14.19 8.99
N GLU A 85 -3.83 -14.45 10.15
CA GLU A 85 -4.87 -15.47 10.29
C GLU A 85 -6.23 -14.77 10.25
N GLU A 86 -7.13 -15.28 9.42
CA GLU A 86 -8.47 -14.73 9.23
C GLU A 86 -9.50 -15.82 9.51
N ASP A 87 -10.64 -15.43 10.07
CA ASP A 87 -11.79 -16.31 10.19
C ASP A 87 -12.47 -16.56 8.82
N PRO A 88 -13.43 -17.49 8.70
CA PRO A 88 -14.14 -17.73 7.43
C PRO A 88 -14.90 -16.52 6.86
N SER A 89 -15.12 -15.48 7.66
CA SER A 89 -15.75 -14.22 7.25
C SER A 89 -14.74 -13.18 6.75
N GLY A 90 -13.43 -13.47 6.82
CA GLY A 90 -12.35 -12.57 6.42
C GLY A 90 -11.92 -11.58 7.51
N THR A 91 -12.34 -11.80 8.75
CA THR A 91 -11.94 -10.95 9.88
C THR A 91 -10.60 -11.43 10.43
N VAL A 92 -9.62 -10.53 10.52
CA VAL A 92 -8.28 -10.84 11.08
C VAL A 92 -8.41 -11.19 12.57
N ILE A 93 -7.82 -12.33 12.96
CA ILE A 93 -7.76 -12.81 14.34
C ILE A 93 -6.54 -12.16 15.01
N PRO A 94 -6.72 -11.30 16.03
CA PRO A 94 -5.62 -10.50 16.61
C PRO A 94 -4.46 -11.30 17.20
N GLN A 95 -4.68 -12.59 17.53
CA GLN A 95 -3.68 -13.49 18.11
C GLN A 95 -3.20 -14.59 17.15
N GLY A 96 -3.66 -14.58 15.90
CA GLY A 96 -3.12 -15.46 14.86
C GLY A 96 -1.65 -15.13 14.60
N ALA A 97 -0.86 -16.14 14.22
CA ALA A 97 0.60 -16.04 14.17
C ALA A 97 1.12 -14.85 13.31
N ASN A 98 1.39 -13.71 13.94
CA ASN A 98 2.30 -12.69 13.41
C ASN A 98 3.72 -13.21 13.59
N ILE A 99 4.14 -14.12 12.71
CA ILE A 99 5.56 -14.44 12.57
C ILE A 99 6.18 -13.41 11.61
N ASP A 100 7.12 -12.66 12.18
CA ASP A 100 8.09 -11.74 11.55
C ASP A 100 7.70 -10.24 11.55
N GLN A 101 8.15 -9.53 12.59
CA GLN A 101 8.49 -8.10 12.54
C GLN A 101 9.89 -7.93 11.93
#